data_AF-A0A1B6EQA4-F1
#
_entry.id   AF-A0A1B6EQA4-F1
#
_cell.length_a   1.000
_cell.length_b   1.000
_cell.length_c   1.000
_cell.angle_alpha   90.00
_cell.angle_beta   90.00
_cell.angle_gamma   90.00
#
_symmetry.space_group_name_H-M   'P 1'
#
loop_
_entity.id
_entity.type
_entity.pdbx_description
1 polymer ?
#
loop_
_entity_poly.entity_id
_entity_poly.type
_entity_poly.pdbx_seq_one_letter_code
_entity_poly.pdbx_strand_id
1 'polypeptide(L)'
;MKQIRSLQVLETVNLMAGGYPHRMRFKAFNSRYRLLAPFSKLRRCEEKTMEDCRLILTCLDEKQNLKQPTSQVSTSWAFGKRHIFLSEGVRQQLESVRWETRHVAAVLIQSTWRGWRLRRRWPTLKRNLELHQASNGNSVGVNVLG
;
A
#
# COMPACT_ATOMS: atom_id res chain seq x y z
N MET A 1 -7.35 -33.24 28.17
CA MET A 1 -7.43 -32.10 27.20
C MET A 1 -7.15 -30.70 27.79
N LYS A 2 -7.19 -30.45 29.11
CA LYS A 2 -7.00 -29.10 29.68
C LYS A 2 -5.55 -28.58 29.57
N GLN A 3 -4.56 -29.46 29.78
CA GLN A 3 -3.14 -29.08 29.84
C GLN A 3 -2.53 -28.62 28.49
N ILE A 4 -2.96 -29.20 27.37
CA ILE A 4 -2.46 -28.80 26.03
C ILE A 4 -2.93 -27.37 25.70
N ARG A 5 -4.15 -27.00 26.09
CA ARG A 5 -4.68 -25.65 25.88
C ARG A 5 -3.96 -24.63 26.76
N SER A 6 -3.66 -24.95 28.02
CA SER A 6 -2.92 -24.05 28.90
C SER A 6 -1.49 -23.81 28.42
N LEU A 7 -0.81 -24.82 27.88
CA LEU A 7 0.54 -24.66 27.29
C LEU A 7 0.54 -23.73 26.06
N GLN A 8 -0.46 -23.83 25.18
CA GLN A 8 -0.60 -22.92 24.03
C GLN A 8 -0.87 -21.47 24.44
N VAL A 9 -1.63 -21.27 25.52
CA VAL A 9 -1.87 -19.94 26.09
C VAL A 9 -0.57 -19.39 26.66
N LEU A 10 0.18 -20.19 27.43
CA LEU A 10 1.48 -19.78 28.00
C LEU A 10 2.51 -19.44 26.92
N GLU A 11 2.62 -20.22 25.85
CA GLU A 11 3.51 -19.94 24.72
C GLU A 11 3.17 -18.58 24.07
N THR A 12 1.88 -18.33 23.86
CA THR A 12 1.41 -17.05 23.31
C THR A 12 1.72 -15.89 24.25
N VAL A 13 1.49 -16.06 25.56
CA VAL A 13 1.78 -15.04 26.59
C VAL A 13 3.28 -14.77 26.68
N ASN A 14 4.12 -15.81 26.59
CA ASN A 14 5.57 -15.66 26.63
C ASN A 14 6.10 -14.89 25.42
N LEU A 15 5.57 -15.14 24.22
CA LEU A 15 5.90 -14.35 23.03
C LEU A 15 5.45 -12.88 23.16
N MET A 16 4.26 -12.63 23.72
CA MET A 16 3.78 -11.26 23.93
C MET A 16 4.61 -10.51 24.98
N ALA A 17 4.99 -11.17 26.07
CA ALA A 17 5.88 -10.63 27.09
C ALA A 17 7.32 -10.41 26.55
N GLY A 18 7.76 -11.24 25.60
CA GLY A 18 9.05 -11.13 24.92
C GLY A 18 9.13 -10.06 23.82
N GLY A 19 8.15 -9.15 23.73
CA GLY A 19 8.18 -8.02 22.80
C GLY A 19 7.47 -8.22 21.47
N TYR A 20 6.65 -9.27 21.32
CA TYR A 20 5.81 -9.52 20.14
C TYR A 20 4.31 -9.35 20.44
N PRO A 21 3.82 -8.11 20.70
CA PRO A 21 2.43 -7.89 21.09
C PRO A 21 1.42 -8.16 19.97
N HIS A 22 1.88 -8.24 18.71
CA HIS A 22 0.99 -8.41 17.55
C HIS A 22 0.97 -9.82 17.04
N ARG A 23 -0.21 -10.44 17.04
CA ARG A 23 -0.42 -11.81 16.55
C ARG A 23 -1.40 -11.81 15.38
N MET A 24 -1.02 -12.46 14.28
CA MET A 24 -1.87 -12.56 13.09
C MET A 24 -1.83 -13.96 12.49
N ARG A 25 -2.97 -14.47 11.99
CA ARG A 25 -2.97 -15.71 11.20
C ARG A 25 -2.22 -15.51 9.88
N PHE A 26 -1.52 -16.52 9.38
CA PHE A 26 -0.79 -16.43 8.09
C PHE A 26 -1.68 -15.97 6.93
N LYS A 27 -2.88 -16.55 6.79
CA LYS A 27 -3.85 -16.12 5.77
C LYS A 27 -4.22 -14.64 5.88
N ALA A 28 -4.41 -14.14 7.11
CA ALA A 28 -4.76 -12.74 7.35
C ALA A 28 -3.57 -11.82 7.05
N PHE A 29 -2.35 -12.22 7.43
CA PHE A 29 -1.12 -11.50 7.12
C PHE A 29 -0.91 -11.39 5.60
N ASN A 30 -0.97 -12.52 4.88
CA ASN A 30 -0.81 -12.55 3.43
C ASN A 30 -1.87 -11.69 2.74
N SER A 31 -3.14 -11.82 3.12
CA SER A 31 -4.21 -10.98 2.56
C SER A 31 -3.94 -9.48 2.77
N ARG A 32 -3.44 -9.11 3.95
CA ARG A 32 -3.19 -7.72 4.33
C ARG A 32 -1.99 -7.11 3.61
N TYR A 33 -0.91 -7.87 3.43
CA TYR A 33 0.39 -7.38 2.97
C TYR A 33 0.86 -7.95 1.61
N ARG A 34 0.06 -8.75 0.90
CA ARG A 34 0.44 -9.34 -0.41
C ARG A 34 0.98 -8.34 -1.45
N LEU A 35 0.56 -7.07 -1.38
CA LEU A 35 1.00 -6.04 -2.33
C LEU A 35 2.46 -5.61 -2.13
N LEU A 36 3.07 -5.98 -1.00
CA LEU A 36 4.47 -5.65 -0.70
C LEU A 36 5.44 -6.58 -1.42
N ALA A 37 4.98 -7.75 -1.85
CA ALA A 37 5.76 -8.73 -2.60
C ALA A 37 5.32 -8.79 -4.08
N PRO A 38 6.22 -9.15 -5.00
CA PRO A 38 5.86 -9.35 -6.41
C PRO A 38 4.81 -10.45 -6.58
N PHE A 39 3.74 -10.14 -7.30
CA PHE A 39 2.61 -11.06 -7.51
C PHE A 39 3.02 -12.41 -8.12
N SER A 40 4.01 -12.41 -9.01
CA SER A 40 4.54 -13.61 -9.66
C SER A 40 5.29 -14.55 -8.71
N LYS A 41 5.83 -14.03 -7.61
CA LYS A 41 6.58 -14.80 -6.61
C LYS A 41 5.66 -15.39 -5.52
N LEU A 42 4.46 -14.83 -5.34
CA LEU A 42 3.50 -15.32 -4.34
C LEU A 42 2.78 -16.58 -4.81
N ARG A 43 2.86 -17.63 -4.00
CA ARG A 43 2.25 -18.94 -4.28
C ARG A 43 0.74 -18.92 -4.14
N ARG A 44 0.21 -18.21 -3.14
CA ARG A 44 -1.23 -17.97 -2.93
C ARG A 44 -2.05 -19.27 -2.78
N CYS A 45 -1.43 -20.33 -2.26
CA CYS A 45 -2.11 -21.58 -1.88
C CYS A 45 -2.08 -21.78 -0.36
N GLU A 46 -2.99 -22.59 0.18
CA GLU A 46 -3.16 -22.71 1.65
C GLU A 46 -1.96 -23.34 2.33
N GLU A 47 -1.34 -24.33 1.68
CA GLU A 47 -0.21 -25.09 2.18
C GLU A 47 1.06 -24.22 2.28
N LYS A 48 1.16 -23.18 1.43
CA LYS A 48 2.37 -22.34 1.33
C LYS A 48 2.21 -20.95 1.96
N THR A 49 1.25 -20.80 2.87
CA THR A 49 0.95 -19.51 3.50
C THR A 49 2.12 -18.99 4.35
N MET A 50 2.92 -19.86 4.96
CA MET A 50 4.10 -19.47 5.73
C MET A 50 5.24 -18.97 4.83
N GLU A 51 5.46 -19.60 3.68
CA GLU A 51 6.45 -19.17 2.69
C GLU A 51 6.09 -17.81 2.10
N ASP A 52 4.81 -17.59 1.79
CA ASP A 52 4.33 -16.27 1.35
C ASP A 52 4.54 -15.21 2.45
N CYS A 53 4.33 -15.54 3.74
CA CYS A 53 4.65 -14.63 4.84
C CYS A 53 6.15 -14.28 4.86
N ARG A 54 7.04 -15.28 4.73
CA ARG A 54 8.49 -15.09 4.68
C ARG A 54 8.90 -14.19 3.52
N LEU A 55 8.37 -14.46 2.32
CA LEU A 55 8.67 -13.66 1.13
C LEU A 55 8.29 -12.19 1.33
N ILE A 56 7.12 -11.92 1.92
CA ILE A 56 6.68 -10.54 2.22
C ILE A 56 7.65 -9.85 3.17
N LEU A 57 8.12 -10.54 4.22
CA LEU A 57 9.09 -10.00 5.18
C LEU A 57 10.45 -9.76 4.51
N THR A 58 10.93 -10.67 3.66
CA THR A 58 12.17 -10.46 2.89
C THR A 58 12.07 -9.24 1.98
N CYS A 59 10.95 -9.07 1.27
CA CYS A 59 10.72 -7.88 0.46
C CYS A 59 10.61 -6.59 1.30
N LEU A 60 10.14 -6.69 2.55
CA LEU A 60 10.14 -5.57 3.49
C LEU A 60 11.59 -5.18 3.85
N ASP A 61 12.42 -6.16 4.23
CA ASP A 61 13.82 -5.93 4.59
C ASP A 61 14.62 -5.34 3.43
N GLU A 62 14.43 -5.84 2.21
CA GLU A 62 15.03 -5.28 0.99
C GLU A 62 14.64 -3.81 0.79
N LYS A 63 13.36 -3.46 1.02
CA LYS A 63 12.86 -2.07 0.93
C LYS A 63 13.37 -1.19 2.06
N GLN A 64 13.62 -1.75 3.24
CA GLN A 64 14.14 -1.05 4.40
C GLN A 64 15.64 -0.82 4.29
N ASN A 65 16.45 -1.75 3.78
CA ASN A 65 17.89 -1.51 3.58
C ASN A 65 18.19 -0.34 2.62
N LEU A 66 17.23 0.01 1.76
CA LEU A 66 17.30 1.19 0.90
C LEU A 66 16.99 2.52 1.64
N LYS A 67 16.46 2.46 2.87
CA LYS A 67 16.08 3.61 3.70
C LYS A 67 16.81 3.53 5.04
N GLN A 68 17.58 4.56 5.42
CA GLN A 68 18.36 4.54 6.67
C GLN A 68 17.50 4.11 7.88
N PRO A 69 18.04 3.27 8.80
CA PRO A 69 17.28 2.77 9.94
C PRO A 69 16.91 3.94 10.85
N THR A 70 15.63 4.29 10.87
CA THR A 70 15.10 5.48 11.54
C THR A 70 14.45 5.17 12.89
N SER A 71 14.43 3.90 13.32
CA SER A 71 13.63 3.46 14.47
C SER A 71 14.47 2.74 15.52
N GLN A 72 14.44 3.25 16.76
CA GLN A 72 15.00 2.60 17.96
C GLN A 72 14.13 1.45 18.50
N VAL A 73 13.06 1.11 17.79
CA VAL A 73 12.11 0.06 18.20
C VAL A 73 12.57 -1.28 17.63
N SER A 74 12.51 -2.35 18.44
CA SER A 74 12.84 -3.71 18.01
C SER A 74 12.15 -4.06 16.68
N THR A 75 12.92 -4.54 15.70
CA THR A 75 12.47 -4.97 14.38
C THR A 75 12.47 -6.49 14.23
N SER A 76 12.10 -7.22 15.29
CA SER A 76 12.03 -8.68 15.27
C SER A 76 10.64 -9.23 14.93
N TRP A 77 10.60 -10.48 14.46
CA TRP A 77 9.38 -11.25 14.23
C TRP A 77 9.61 -12.74 14.54
N ALA A 78 8.52 -13.49 14.76
CA ALA A 78 8.57 -14.92 15.03
C ALA A 78 7.39 -15.68 14.39
N PHE A 79 7.64 -16.93 13.98
CA PHE A 79 6.61 -17.83 13.47
C PHE A 79 6.14 -18.78 14.57
N GLY A 80 4.81 -18.84 14.79
CA GLY A 80 4.16 -19.95 15.49
C GLY A 80 3.54 -20.95 14.52
N LYS A 81 2.77 -21.92 15.04
CA LYS A 81 2.19 -23.00 14.21
C LYS A 81 1.27 -22.54 13.07
N ARG A 82 0.51 -21.46 13.28
CA ARG A 82 -0.46 -20.90 12.30
C ARG A 82 -0.49 -19.37 12.27
N HIS A 83 0.39 -18.75 13.04
CA HIS A 83 0.36 -17.32 13.31
C HIS A 83 1.76 -16.77 13.20
N ILE A 84 1.84 -15.53 12.74
CA ILE A 84 3.02 -14.70 12.81
C ILE A 84 2.87 -13.76 14.01
N PHE A 85 3.99 -13.56 14.70
CA PHE A 85 4.14 -12.66 15.83
C PHE A 85 5.10 -11.56 15.43
N LEU A 86 4.70 -10.31 15.61
CA LEU A 86 5.45 -9.14 15.15
C LEU A 86 5.75 -8.23 16.35
N SER A 87 6.96 -7.69 16.38
CA SER A 87 7.24 -6.54 17.21
C SER A 87 6.44 -5.32 16.72
N GLU A 88 6.33 -4.31 17.57
CA GLU A 88 5.71 -3.04 17.19
C GLU A 88 6.47 -2.37 16.03
N GLY A 89 7.80 -2.44 16.01
CA GLY A 89 8.63 -1.86 14.95
C GLY A 89 8.34 -2.46 13.57
N VAL A 90 8.35 -3.79 13.45
CA VAL A 90 8.05 -4.47 12.17
C VAL A 90 6.62 -4.17 11.72
N ARG A 91 5.67 -4.14 12.65
CA ARG A 91 4.26 -3.81 12.33
C ARG A 91 4.14 -2.40 11.75
N GLN A 92 4.80 -1.40 12.36
CA GLN A 92 4.78 -0.03 11.87
C GLN A 92 5.42 0.08 10.48
N GLN A 93 6.55 -0.59 10.25
CA GLN A 93 7.20 -0.65 8.94
C GLN A 93 6.29 -1.25 7.86
N LEU A 94 5.63 -2.39 8.17
CA LEU A 94 4.67 -3.03 7.27
C LEU A 94 3.51 -2.09 6.91
N GLU A 95 2.92 -1.39 7.87
CA GLU A 95 1.83 -0.45 7.58
C GLU A 95 2.29 0.77 6.79
N SER A 96 3.47 1.31 7.10
CA SER A 96 4.05 2.44 6.37
C SER A 96 4.27 2.10 4.89
N VAL A 97 4.94 0.98 4.61
CA VAL A 97 5.17 0.54 3.21
C VAL A 97 3.86 0.21 2.50
N ARG A 98 2.89 -0.38 3.21
CA ARG A 98 1.56 -0.67 2.67
C ARG A 98 0.78 0.59 2.32
N TRP A 99 0.85 1.63 3.16
CA TRP A 99 0.25 2.93 2.88
C TRP A 99 0.88 3.56 1.64
N GLU A 100 2.21 3.63 1.60
CA GLU A 100 2.97 4.21 0.49
C GLU A 100 2.64 3.52 -0.84
N THR A 101 2.66 2.18 -0.86
CA THR A 101 2.34 1.39 -2.05
C THR A 101 0.95 1.71 -2.60
N ARG A 102 -0.05 1.89 -1.72
CA ARG A 102 -1.41 2.24 -2.12
C ARG A 102 -1.54 3.69 -2.54
N HIS A 103 -0.84 4.59 -1.85
CA HIS A 103 -0.82 6.00 -2.18
C HIS A 103 -0.31 6.20 -3.62
N VAL A 104 0.85 5.62 -3.95
CA VAL A 104 1.44 5.66 -5.30
C VAL A 104 0.46 5.11 -6.34
N ALA A 105 -0.15 3.95 -6.08
CA ALA A 105 -1.13 3.36 -7.00
C ALA A 105 -2.36 4.27 -7.21
N ALA A 106 -2.88 4.86 -6.13
CA ALA A 106 -4.01 5.79 -6.21
C ALA A 106 -3.66 7.04 -7.01
N VAL A 107 -2.49 7.64 -6.77
CA VAL A 107 -2.00 8.81 -7.52
C VAL A 107 -1.87 8.49 -9.00
N LEU A 108 -1.31 7.32 -9.36
CA LEU A 108 -1.16 6.89 -10.75
C LEU A 108 -2.52 6.74 -11.45
N ILE A 109 -3.48 6.08 -10.82
CA ILE A 109 -4.84 5.92 -11.36
C ILE A 109 -5.49 7.29 -11.54
N GLN A 110 -5.43 8.13 -10.51
CA GLN A 110 -6.06 9.45 -10.52
C GLN A 110 -5.43 10.39 -11.56
N SER A 111 -4.10 10.44 -11.67
CA SER A 111 -3.41 11.29 -12.64
C SER A 111 -3.69 10.83 -14.07
N THR A 112 -3.70 9.52 -14.32
CA THR A 112 -4.05 8.92 -15.61
C THR A 112 -5.48 9.28 -16.01
N TRP A 113 -6.44 9.12 -15.10
CA TRP A 113 -7.84 9.49 -15.35
C TRP A 113 -8.02 10.97 -15.61
N ARG A 114 -7.43 11.84 -14.77
CA ARG A 114 -7.48 13.31 -14.95
C ARG A 114 -6.91 13.70 -16.31
N GLY A 115 -5.76 13.12 -16.71
CA GLY A 115 -5.14 13.36 -18.00
C GLY A 115 -6.01 12.91 -19.18
N TRP A 116 -6.59 11.71 -19.11
CA TRP A 116 -7.50 11.21 -20.13
C TRP A 116 -8.76 12.08 -20.27
N ARG A 117 -9.36 12.46 -19.14
CA ARG A 117 -10.56 13.31 -19.10
C ARG A 117 -10.27 14.69 -19.72
N LEU A 118 -9.13 15.30 -19.40
CA LEU A 118 -8.73 16.58 -19.97
C LEU A 118 -8.54 16.49 -21.49
N ARG A 119 -7.80 15.48 -21.97
CA ARG A 119 -7.59 15.26 -23.41
C ARG A 119 -8.89 15.04 -24.17
N ARG A 120 -9.86 14.31 -23.58
CA ARG A 120 -11.18 14.13 -24.17
C ARG A 120 -12.01 15.42 -24.21
N ARG A 121 -11.90 16.28 -23.20
CA ARG A 121 -12.64 17.56 -23.14
C ARG A 121 -11.99 18.67 -23.98
N TRP A 122 -10.70 18.54 -24.29
CA TRP A 122 -9.93 19.58 -24.95
C TRP A 122 -10.51 20.08 -26.28
N PRO A 123 -10.96 19.23 -27.23
CA PRO A 123 -11.50 19.71 -28.51
C PRO A 123 -12.71 20.63 -28.32
N THR A 124 -13.62 20.25 -27.43
CA THR A 124 -14.81 21.06 -27.11
C THR A 124 -14.43 22.37 -26.43
N LEU A 125 -13.50 22.32 -25.46
CA LEU A 125 -13.03 23.53 -24.78
C LEU A 125 -12.33 24.49 -25.77
N LYS A 126 -11.48 23.95 -26.64
CA LYS A 126 -10.76 24.71 -27.68
C LYS A 126 -11.74 25.40 -28.63
N ARG A 127 -12.73 24.67 -29.15
CA ARG A 127 -13.77 25.23 -30.04
C ARG A 127 -14.55 26.37 -29.36
N ASN A 128 -14.95 26.18 -28.11
CA ASN A 128 -15.66 27.22 -27.37
C ASN A 128 -14.79 28.46 -27.16
N LEU A 129 -13.49 28.29 -26.87
CA LEU A 129 -12.56 29.41 -26.73
C LEU A 129 -12.36 30.16 -28.06
N GLU A 130 -12.20 29.45 -29.17
CA GLU A 130 -12.08 30.05 -30.52
C GLU A 130 -13.35 30.86 -30.87
N LEU A 131 -14.54 30.32 -30.58
CA LEU A 131 -15.82 31.03 -30.79
C LEU A 131 -15.92 32.31 -29.95
N HIS A 132 -15.53 32.26 -28.67
CA HIS A 132 -15.52 33.45 -27.81
C HIS A 132 -14.53 34.51 -28.30
N GLN A 133 -13.34 34.11 -28.77
CA GLN A 133 -12.36 35.03 -29.33
C GLN A 133 -12.87 35.69 -30.63
N ALA A 134 -13.51 34.92 -31.51
CA ALA A 134 -14.14 35.46 -32.72
C ALA A 134 -15.27 36.45 -32.39
N SER A 135 -16.09 36.16 -31.38
CA SER A 135 -17.15 37.07 -30.92
C SER A 135 -16.60 38.37 -30.34
N ASN A 136 -15.52 38.31 -29.56
CA ASN A 136 -14.88 39.51 -28.99
C ASN A 136 -14.11 40.33 -30.05
N GLY A 137 -13.53 39.68 -31.06
CA GLY A 137 -12.86 40.37 -32.18
C GLY A 137 -13.84 41.15 -33.06
N ASN A 138 -15.04 40.61 -33.29
CA ASN A 138 -16.09 41.31 -34.05
C ASN A 138 -16.65 42.54 -33.32
N SER A 139 -16.69 42.55 -31.98
CA SER A 139 -17.13 43.74 -31.21
C SER A 139 -16.14 44.91 -31.21
N VAL A 140 -14.86 44.68 -31.54
CA VAL A 140 -13.86 45.76 -31.63
C VAL A 140 -13.84 46.41 -33.01
N GLY A 141 -14.23 45.69 -34.08
CA GLY A 141 -14.26 46.21 -35.45
C GLY A 141 -15.48 47.08 -35.81
N VAL A 142 -16.54 47.06 -35.00
CA VAL A 142 -17.80 47.78 -35.29
C VAL A 142 -17.83 49.21 -34.72
N ASN A 143 -16.88 49.57 -33.84
CA ASN A 143 -16.84 50.90 -33.19
C ASN A 143 -15.88 51.92 -33.83
N VAL A 144 -15.42 51.73 -35.08
CA VAL A 144 -14.46 52.63 -35.76
C VAL A 144 -15.05 53.37 -36.98
N LEU A 145 -16.37 53.27 -37.24
CA LEU A 145 -17.01 53.92 -38.41
C LEU A 145 -18.28 54.73 -38.06
N GLY A 146 -18.35 55.33 -36.86
CA GLY A 146 -19.43 56.24 -36.45
C GLY A 146 -18.91 57.65 -36.24
#